data_AF-C9ST88-F1
#
_entry.id   AF-C9ST88-F1
#
_cell.length_a   1.000
_cell.length_b   1.000
_cell.length_c   1.000
_cell.angle_alpha   90.00
_cell.angle_beta   90.00
_cell.angle_gamma   90.00
#
_symmetry.space_group_name_H-M   'P 1'
#
loop_
_entity.id
_entity.type
_entity.pdbx_description
1 polymer ?
#
loop_
_entity_poly.entity_id
_entity_poly.type
_entity_poly.pdbx_seq_one_letter_code
_entity_poly.pdbx_strand_id
1 'polypeptide(L)'
;MAVARPTLRLSQIPPGTSPAFIKSLIPPSLTVEDVKMVPTSGSSTERKCTVAVVTLSQETPATEIDAVVSLLQNRYLGYGFYLSLHRHLSSAVSSVAAPTLATSSTGSQPFGAKPVAQQTGPGNGPSQQTHRGFAPPTSYNQMAGTAVNRNSILHVPVTPPHDVKTLQLINKTLESVLEHGPEFEALLMTRAEVQREEKWAWLWDARSVGGVWYRWRLWEIVTGALSSGSKGRYLPLFDGSHAWKAPEKKLPFEYTTHIDEFISDSEYNSSDDEDMDGEANREANAGAEVENTFLNPLDKAKLTHLLSRLPTTLSRIRKGDIARITAFALTHASRGADEAVAMIAANINKPLALTAANPTLSRDERDKSKQRDGSDQSDAEQDGKADKEKESQDTSGASLVGLYVVSDILSSPLRAEFDTRGDSDSTSRERSRMPGCSKSWASWPTSAAGVDSRQTNGNAVWA
;
A
#
# COMPACT_ATOMS: atom_id res chain seq x y z
N MET A 1 -19.48 -48.56 12.72
CA MET A 1 -19.76 -47.44 11.80
C MET A 1 -18.63 -46.42 11.96
N ALA A 2 -17.83 -46.16 10.92
CA ALA A 2 -16.85 -45.09 10.96
C ALA A 2 -17.59 -43.76 10.83
N VAL A 3 -17.62 -42.97 11.90
CA VAL A 3 -18.31 -41.68 11.94
C VAL A 3 -17.40 -40.64 11.29
N ALA A 4 -17.92 -39.91 10.29
CA ALA A 4 -17.16 -38.90 9.58
C ALA A 4 -16.92 -37.68 10.50
N ARG A 5 -15.65 -37.44 10.85
CA ARG A 5 -15.24 -36.28 11.65
C ARG A 5 -14.93 -35.09 10.74
N PRO A 6 -15.27 -33.84 11.14
CA PRO A 6 -14.93 -32.66 10.36
C PRO A 6 -13.41 -32.45 10.32
N THR A 7 -12.88 -32.18 9.12
CA THR A 7 -11.44 -31.91 8.92
C THR A 7 -11.21 -30.52 8.35
N LEU A 8 -10.11 -29.90 8.76
CA LEU A 8 -9.66 -28.58 8.35
C LEU A 8 -8.26 -28.70 7.74
N ARG A 9 -8.08 -28.20 6.51
CA ARG A 9 -6.78 -28.18 5.83
C ARG A 9 -6.15 -26.80 5.97
N LEU A 10 -5.01 -26.73 6.64
CA LEU A 10 -4.14 -25.56 6.72
C LEU A 10 -3.04 -25.71 5.70
N SER A 11 -2.78 -24.68 4.91
CA SER A 11 -1.75 -24.64 3.89
C SER A 11 -0.82 -23.44 4.08
N GLN A 12 0.35 -23.47 3.41
CA GLN A 12 1.39 -22.43 3.50
C GLN A 12 2.01 -22.28 4.90
N ILE A 13 2.15 -23.36 5.66
CA ILE A 13 2.81 -23.33 6.97
C ILE A 13 4.35 -23.32 6.78
N PRO A 14 5.11 -22.50 7.52
CA PRO A 14 6.57 -22.53 7.49
C PRO A 14 7.14 -23.95 7.73
N PRO A 15 8.23 -24.34 7.04
CA PRO A 15 8.89 -25.59 7.35
C PRO A 15 9.50 -25.53 8.77
N GLY A 16 9.36 -26.62 9.54
CA GLY A 16 9.85 -26.69 10.92
C GLY A 16 8.86 -26.23 11.99
N THR A 17 7.65 -25.82 11.62
CA THR A 17 6.59 -25.52 12.60
C THR A 17 6.12 -26.79 13.34
N SER A 18 6.01 -26.71 14.67
CA SER A 18 5.60 -27.84 15.50
C SER A 18 4.07 -28.05 15.48
N PRO A 19 3.58 -29.30 15.63
CA PRO A 19 2.14 -29.56 15.76
C PRO A 19 1.50 -28.87 16.97
N ALA A 20 2.26 -28.67 18.06
CA ALA A 20 1.80 -27.96 19.25
C ALA A 20 1.52 -26.47 18.96
N PHE A 21 2.35 -25.83 18.13
CA PHE A 21 2.11 -24.46 17.69
C PHE A 21 0.81 -24.37 16.86
N ILE A 22 0.56 -25.35 15.97
CA ILE A 22 -0.69 -25.41 15.20
C ILE A 22 -1.91 -25.56 16.10
N LYS A 23 -1.81 -26.39 17.16
CA LYS A 23 -2.88 -26.48 18.18
C LYS A 23 -3.09 -25.15 18.90
N SER A 24 -2.03 -24.41 19.21
CA SER A 24 -2.14 -23.10 19.87
C SER A 24 -2.72 -21.99 18.97
N LEU A 25 -2.64 -22.13 17.65
CA LEU A 25 -3.23 -21.19 16.69
C LEU A 25 -4.76 -21.33 16.62
N ILE A 26 -5.28 -22.52 16.89
CA ILE A 26 -6.71 -22.81 16.82
C ILE A 26 -7.35 -22.33 18.12
N PRO A 27 -8.42 -21.52 18.06
CA PRO A 27 -9.11 -21.06 19.26
C PRO A 27 -9.60 -22.23 20.12
N PRO A 28 -9.63 -22.07 21.46
CA PRO A 28 -10.05 -23.12 22.38
C PRO A 28 -11.52 -23.53 22.22
N SER A 29 -12.32 -22.77 21.46
CA SER A 29 -13.68 -23.13 21.08
C SER A 29 -13.72 -24.39 20.20
N LEU A 30 -12.68 -24.66 19.42
CA LEU A 30 -12.57 -25.87 18.60
C LEU A 30 -11.72 -26.92 19.32
N THR A 31 -12.32 -28.05 19.65
CA THR A 31 -11.60 -29.19 20.22
C THR A 31 -10.87 -29.96 19.12
N VAL A 32 -9.55 -29.84 19.12
CA VAL A 32 -8.65 -30.49 18.15
C VAL A 32 -8.29 -31.88 18.66
N GLU A 33 -8.67 -32.92 17.91
CA GLU A 33 -8.35 -34.31 18.24
C GLU A 33 -6.99 -34.72 17.69
N ASP A 34 -6.71 -34.43 16.42
CA ASP A 34 -5.49 -34.84 15.74
C ASP A 34 -4.97 -33.78 14.76
N VAL A 35 -3.65 -33.70 14.60
CA VAL A 35 -2.97 -32.80 13.67
C VAL A 35 -1.98 -33.60 12.85
N LYS A 36 -2.33 -33.86 11.59
CA LYS A 36 -1.47 -34.58 10.65
C LYS A 36 -0.74 -33.62 9.74
N MET A 37 0.59 -33.57 9.88
CA MET A 37 1.46 -32.80 8.99
C MET A 37 1.72 -33.60 7.71
N VAL A 38 1.43 -33.00 6.56
CA VAL A 38 1.68 -33.54 5.22
C VAL A 38 2.70 -32.62 4.54
N PRO A 39 3.95 -33.07 4.32
CA PRO A 39 4.90 -32.29 3.54
C PRO A 39 4.37 -32.18 2.10
N THR A 40 4.31 -30.96 1.56
CA THR A 40 3.98 -30.80 0.14
C THR A 40 5.23 -31.04 -0.70
N SER A 41 5.12 -31.91 -1.70
CA SER A 41 6.15 -32.08 -2.73
C SER A 41 5.98 -30.93 -3.73
N GLY A 42 6.51 -29.76 -3.40
CA GLY A 42 6.47 -28.59 -4.28
C GLY A 42 7.33 -28.78 -5.53
N SER A 43 6.94 -28.13 -6.62
CA SER A 43 7.80 -27.96 -7.80
C SER A 43 9.10 -27.25 -7.41
N SER A 44 10.22 -27.49 -8.12
CA SER A 44 11.54 -26.95 -7.79
C SER A 44 11.60 -25.41 -7.66
N THR A 45 10.61 -24.70 -8.21
CA THR A 45 10.50 -23.23 -8.18
C THR A 45 9.60 -22.70 -7.06
N GLU A 46 8.91 -23.58 -6.35
CA GLU A 46 8.01 -23.23 -5.26
C GLU A 46 8.72 -23.30 -3.92
N ARG A 47 8.44 -22.31 -3.08
CA ARG A 47 8.95 -22.30 -1.72
C ARG A 47 8.35 -23.47 -0.94
N LYS A 48 9.22 -24.26 -0.30
CA LYS A 48 8.82 -25.38 0.56
C LYS A 48 7.89 -24.88 1.67
N CYS A 49 6.66 -25.37 1.68
CA CYS A 49 5.71 -25.15 2.76
C CYS A 49 5.22 -26.49 3.30
N THR A 50 4.55 -26.47 4.45
CA THR A 50 3.91 -27.66 5.02
C THR A 50 2.40 -27.47 4.98
N VAL A 51 1.67 -28.56 4.75
CA VAL A 51 0.21 -28.60 4.84
C VAL A 51 -0.14 -29.40 6.09
N ALA A 52 -1.07 -28.91 6.91
CA ALA A 52 -1.58 -29.66 8.05
C ALA A 52 -3.04 -29.99 7.82
N VAL A 53 -3.44 -31.22 8.13
CA VAL A 53 -4.85 -31.62 8.22
C VAL A 53 -5.18 -31.79 9.69
N VAL A 54 -6.09 -30.96 10.16
CA VAL A 54 -6.54 -30.96 11.55
C VAL A 54 -7.90 -31.63 11.61
N THR A 55 -8.00 -32.66 12.46
CA THR A 55 -9.25 -33.37 12.74
C THR A 55 -9.89 -32.75 13.97
N LEU A 56 -11.11 -32.27 13.83
CA LEU A 56 -11.89 -31.64 14.89
C LEU A 56 -12.88 -32.65 15.50
N SER A 57 -13.36 -32.36 16.71
CA SER A 57 -14.41 -33.13 17.38
C SER A 57 -15.69 -33.19 16.55
N GLN A 58 -16.44 -34.28 16.73
CA GLN A 58 -17.71 -34.51 16.05
C GLN A 58 -18.79 -33.49 16.44
N GLU A 59 -18.74 -32.93 17.65
CA GLU A 59 -19.76 -31.99 18.15
C GLU A 59 -19.50 -30.54 17.75
N THR A 60 -18.46 -30.27 16.97
CA THR A 60 -18.13 -28.92 16.54
C THR A 60 -19.13 -28.39 15.51
N PRO A 61 -19.87 -27.30 15.80
CA PRO A 61 -20.83 -26.74 14.86
C PRO A 61 -20.12 -26.09 13.65
N ALA A 62 -20.71 -26.24 12.47
CA ALA A 62 -20.13 -25.74 11.23
C ALA A 62 -19.90 -24.21 11.24
N THR A 63 -20.75 -23.47 11.93
CA THR A 63 -20.65 -22.01 12.08
C THR A 63 -19.37 -21.58 12.80
N GLU A 64 -18.93 -22.32 13.81
CA GLU A 64 -17.68 -22.04 14.51
C GLU A 64 -16.46 -22.36 13.63
N ILE A 65 -16.54 -23.41 12.82
CA ILE A 65 -15.49 -23.75 11.85
C ILE A 65 -15.32 -22.62 10.84
N ASP A 66 -16.41 -22.12 10.27
CA ASP A 66 -16.37 -21.03 9.28
C ASP A 66 -15.90 -19.71 9.91
N ALA A 67 -16.25 -19.44 11.17
CA ALA A 67 -15.75 -18.31 11.93
C ALA A 67 -14.23 -18.40 12.13
N VAL A 68 -13.69 -19.57 12.49
CA VAL A 68 -12.25 -19.78 12.66
C VAL A 68 -11.50 -19.74 11.33
N VAL A 69 -12.06 -20.30 10.26
CA VAL A 69 -11.51 -20.17 8.90
C VAL A 69 -11.37 -18.68 8.56
N SER A 70 -12.43 -17.90 8.77
CA SER A 70 -12.43 -16.46 8.47
C SER A 70 -11.43 -15.68 9.35
N LEU A 71 -11.28 -16.05 10.62
CA LEU A 71 -10.36 -15.39 11.56
C LEU A 71 -8.88 -15.68 11.25
N LEU A 72 -8.56 -16.92 10.90
CA LEU A 72 -7.18 -17.36 10.70
C LEU A 72 -6.72 -17.24 9.24
N GLN A 73 -7.64 -17.00 8.30
CA GLN A 73 -7.32 -16.82 6.90
C GLN A 73 -6.38 -15.63 6.72
N ASN A 74 -5.34 -15.83 5.90
CA ASN A 74 -4.32 -14.83 5.61
C ASN A 74 -3.54 -14.32 6.84
N ARG A 75 -3.51 -15.09 7.94
CA ARG A 75 -2.72 -14.73 9.12
C ARG A 75 -1.24 -14.94 8.84
N TYR A 76 -0.43 -13.94 9.13
CA TYR A 76 1.03 -14.03 8.99
C TYR A 76 1.63 -15.01 10.02
N LEU A 77 2.43 -15.96 9.55
CA LEU A 77 3.12 -16.96 10.38
C LEU A 77 4.64 -16.74 10.46
N GLY A 78 5.13 -15.67 9.85
CA GLY A 78 6.55 -15.37 9.77
C GLY A 78 7.20 -15.86 8.48
N TYR A 79 8.41 -15.39 8.26
CA TYR A 79 9.21 -15.66 7.07
C TYR A 79 8.47 -15.39 5.76
N GLY A 80 7.48 -14.50 5.65
CA GLY A 80 6.71 -14.35 4.39
C GLY A 80 5.63 -15.42 4.14
N PHE A 81 5.25 -16.23 5.13
CA PHE A 81 4.15 -17.19 4.99
C PHE A 81 2.83 -16.66 5.54
N TYR A 82 1.78 -16.80 4.74
CA TYR A 82 0.40 -16.46 5.09
C TYR A 82 -0.42 -17.72 5.21
N LEU A 83 -1.12 -17.92 6.33
CA LEU A 83 -1.91 -19.11 6.55
C LEU A 83 -3.15 -19.12 5.64
N SER A 84 -3.37 -20.21 4.92
CA SER A 84 -4.60 -20.44 4.14
C SER A 84 -5.34 -21.66 4.66
N LEU A 85 -6.61 -21.48 5.03
CA LEU A 85 -7.46 -22.51 5.60
C LEU A 85 -8.58 -22.88 4.64
N HIS A 86 -8.83 -24.18 4.53
CA HIS A 86 -9.97 -24.71 3.79
C HIS A 86 -10.67 -25.79 4.61
N ARG A 87 -12.00 -25.80 4.59
CA ARG A 87 -12.76 -26.94 5.07
C ARG A 87 -12.47 -28.14 4.19
N HIS A 88 -11.95 -29.21 4.77
CA HIS A 88 -11.60 -30.42 4.05
C HIS A 88 -12.75 -31.41 4.19
N LEU A 89 -13.40 -31.75 3.08
CA LEU A 89 -14.38 -32.83 3.02
C LEU A 89 -13.64 -34.14 2.71
N SER A 90 -13.68 -35.10 3.63
CA SER A 90 -13.00 -36.40 3.46
C SER A 90 -13.46 -37.10 2.16
N SER A 91 -12.49 -37.61 1.40
CA SER A 91 -12.57 -38.02 -0.01
C SER A 91 -13.42 -39.26 -0.34
N ALA A 92 -14.54 -39.50 0.32
CA ALA A 92 -15.46 -40.59 -0.01
C ALA A 92 -16.56 -40.20 -1.05
N VAL A 93 -16.63 -38.93 -1.46
CA VAL A 93 -17.67 -38.44 -2.41
C VAL A 93 -17.09 -37.56 -3.53
N SER A 94 -15.77 -37.55 -3.75
CA SER A 94 -15.14 -36.66 -4.74
C SER A 94 -15.15 -37.18 -6.19
N SER A 95 -15.82 -38.29 -6.49
CA SER A 95 -15.77 -38.89 -7.84
C SER A 95 -16.88 -38.44 -8.81
N VAL A 96 -17.87 -37.61 -8.42
CA VAL A 96 -19.03 -37.32 -9.30
C VAL A 96 -19.32 -35.83 -9.52
N ALA A 97 -18.67 -34.89 -8.82
CA ALA A 97 -18.88 -33.46 -9.10
C ALA A 97 -17.64 -32.60 -8.78
N ALA A 98 -16.71 -32.47 -9.74
CA ALA A 98 -15.83 -31.31 -9.84
C ALA A 98 -15.10 -31.25 -11.21
N PRO A 99 -15.45 -30.27 -12.07
CA PRO A 99 -14.43 -29.57 -12.83
C PRO A 99 -14.39 -28.07 -12.51
N THR A 100 -14.88 -27.61 -11.35
CA THR A 100 -15.04 -26.16 -11.07
C THR A 100 -14.61 -25.68 -9.69
N LEU A 101 -13.72 -26.40 -8.97
CA LEU A 101 -13.04 -25.83 -7.81
C LEU A 101 -11.51 -25.97 -7.92
N ALA A 102 -10.98 -25.62 -9.09
CA ALA A 102 -9.63 -25.12 -9.22
C ALA A 102 -9.62 -23.65 -8.75
N THR A 103 -9.70 -23.42 -7.44
CA THR A 103 -9.31 -22.11 -6.90
C THR A 103 -7.79 -21.98 -7.07
N SER A 104 -7.42 -21.39 -8.20
CA SER A 104 -6.16 -20.67 -8.43
C SER A 104 -4.87 -21.33 -7.95
N SER A 105 -4.69 -22.63 -8.19
CA SER A 105 -3.36 -23.14 -8.54
C SER A 105 -3.17 -22.99 -10.05
N THR A 106 -3.24 -21.76 -10.56
CA THR A 106 -2.46 -21.45 -11.76
C THR A 106 -1.03 -21.83 -11.41
N GLY A 107 -0.49 -22.87 -12.04
CA GLY A 107 0.84 -23.40 -11.74
C GLY A 107 1.81 -22.25 -11.49
N SER A 108 2.32 -22.18 -10.27
CA SER A 108 2.75 -20.90 -9.73
C SER A 108 4.06 -20.47 -10.38
N GLN A 109 3.96 -19.55 -11.32
CA GLN A 109 5.08 -19.15 -12.15
C GLN A 109 6.13 -18.42 -11.31
N PRO A 110 7.43 -18.58 -11.61
CA PRO A 110 8.48 -17.88 -10.88
C PRO A 110 8.24 -16.36 -10.95
N PHE A 111 8.49 -15.69 -9.82
CA PHE A 111 8.28 -14.24 -9.65
C PHE A 111 6.86 -13.75 -9.98
N GLY A 112 5.86 -14.66 -10.02
CA GLY A 112 4.47 -14.28 -10.31
C GLY A 112 4.22 -13.95 -11.78
N ALA A 113 4.95 -14.56 -12.71
CA ALA A 113 4.80 -14.27 -14.14
C ALA A 113 3.36 -14.50 -14.65
N LYS A 114 2.85 -13.54 -15.42
CA LYS A 114 1.50 -13.51 -16.00
C LYS A 114 1.58 -13.56 -17.53
N PRO A 115 0.59 -14.16 -18.22
CA PRO A 115 0.55 -14.14 -19.67
C PRO A 115 0.48 -12.70 -20.18
N VAL A 116 1.17 -12.42 -21.28
CA VAL A 116 1.14 -11.11 -21.94
C VAL A 116 -0.27 -10.86 -22.49
N ALA A 117 -0.95 -9.79 -22.03
CA ALA A 117 -2.26 -9.43 -22.52
C ALA A 117 -2.20 -8.91 -23.97
N GLN A 118 -3.09 -9.43 -24.82
CA GLN A 118 -3.22 -8.97 -26.21
C GLN A 118 -3.86 -7.58 -26.22
N GLN A 119 -3.10 -6.55 -26.55
CA GLN A 119 -3.69 -5.26 -26.94
C GLN A 119 -4.39 -5.46 -28.29
N THR A 120 -5.69 -5.77 -28.26
CA THR A 120 -6.55 -5.61 -29.44
C THR A 120 -6.75 -4.11 -29.64
N GLY A 121 -5.92 -3.51 -30.51
CA GLY A 121 -6.14 -2.13 -30.94
C GLY A 121 -7.52 -1.97 -31.57
N PRO A 122 -8.21 -0.82 -31.36
CA PRO A 122 -9.49 -0.56 -31.99
C PRO A 122 -9.24 -0.18 -33.46
N GLY A 123 -9.31 -1.15 -34.37
CA GLY A 123 -9.21 -0.87 -35.81
C GLY A 123 -8.62 -1.99 -36.64
N ASN A 124 -9.25 -3.17 -36.64
CA ASN A 124 -9.30 -4.00 -37.84
C ASN A 124 -10.50 -4.92 -37.73
N GLY A 125 -11.59 -4.54 -38.38
CA GLY A 125 -12.72 -5.44 -38.60
C GLY A 125 -12.27 -6.68 -39.38
N PRO A 126 -13.07 -7.77 -39.36
CA PRO A 126 -12.74 -8.97 -40.10
C PRO A 126 -12.84 -8.67 -41.59
N SER A 127 -11.72 -8.36 -42.25
CA SER A 127 -11.68 -8.31 -43.71
C SER A 127 -11.85 -9.74 -44.21
N GLN A 128 -13.07 -10.06 -44.64
CA GLN A 128 -13.29 -11.19 -45.52
C GLN A 128 -12.48 -10.96 -46.81
N GLN A 129 -11.35 -11.63 -46.94
CA GLN A 129 -10.69 -11.81 -48.23
C GLN A 129 -10.69 -13.30 -48.57
N THR A 130 -11.61 -13.61 -49.49
CA THR A 130 -11.77 -14.86 -50.21
C THR A 130 -10.58 -15.09 -51.14
N HIS A 131 -9.50 -15.67 -50.63
CA HIS A 131 -8.48 -16.28 -51.49
C HIS A 131 -8.57 -17.81 -51.43
N ARG A 132 -9.27 -18.38 -52.42
CA ARG A 132 -9.08 -19.77 -52.86
C ARG A 132 -7.62 -19.94 -53.27
N GLY A 133 -6.85 -20.65 -52.45
CA GLY A 133 -5.47 -21.02 -52.75
C GLY A 133 -5.07 -22.21 -51.89
N PHE A 134 -4.61 -23.26 -52.57
CA PHE A 134 -4.11 -24.54 -52.04
C PHE A 134 -3.48 -24.46 -50.64
N ALA A 135 -3.90 -25.34 -49.73
CA ALA A 135 -3.14 -25.61 -48.52
C ALA A 135 -1.77 -26.22 -48.92
N PRO A 136 -0.64 -25.67 -48.46
CA PRO A 136 0.66 -26.26 -48.75
C PRO A 136 0.76 -27.64 -48.07
N PRO A 137 1.46 -28.61 -48.68
CA PRO A 137 1.62 -29.93 -48.09
C PRO A 137 2.31 -29.83 -46.73
N THR A 138 1.86 -30.68 -45.80
CA THR A 138 2.30 -30.81 -44.40
C THR A 138 3.82 -31.04 -44.23
N SER A 139 4.56 -31.24 -45.32
CA SER A 139 6.00 -31.46 -45.34
C SER A 139 6.85 -30.19 -45.20
N TYR A 140 6.30 -28.98 -45.41
CA TYR A 140 7.07 -27.72 -45.25
C TYR A 140 6.91 -27.06 -43.87
N ASN A 141 6.03 -27.58 -43.01
CA ASN A 141 5.78 -27.00 -41.68
C ASN A 141 6.75 -27.48 -40.59
N GLN A 142 7.85 -28.15 -40.97
CA GLN A 142 8.89 -28.57 -40.02
C GLN A 142 10.05 -27.57 -39.90
N MET A 143 10.10 -26.50 -40.72
CA MET A 143 11.21 -25.53 -40.69
C MET A 143 10.81 -24.05 -40.74
N ALA A 144 9.51 -23.72 -40.81
CA ALA A 144 9.03 -22.34 -40.75
C ALA A 144 8.37 -22.11 -39.39
N GLY A 145 9.04 -21.29 -38.57
CA GLY A 145 8.68 -20.81 -37.23
C GLY A 145 7.32 -21.27 -36.72
N THR A 146 7.37 -22.16 -35.71
CA THR A 146 6.29 -22.38 -34.75
C THR A 146 5.49 -21.10 -34.59
N ALA A 147 4.22 -21.10 -34.98
CA ALA A 147 3.30 -20.05 -34.59
C ALA A 147 3.26 -20.07 -33.07
N VAL A 148 4.14 -19.28 -32.44
CA VAL A 148 4.26 -19.18 -30.99
C VAL A 148 2.91 -18.68 -30.54
N ASN A 149 2.15 -19.55 -29.90
CA ASN A 149 0.91 -19.17 -29.24
C ASN A 149 1.31 -18.12 -28.18
N ARG A 150 1.13 -16.82 -28.49
CA ARG A 150 1.64 -15.74 -27.64
C ARG A 150 0.99 -15.70 -26.25
N ASN A 151 -0.11 -16.44 -26.05
CA ASN A 151 -0.70 -16.67 -24.73
C ASN A 151 0.18 -17.57 -23.84
N SER A 152 1.18 -18.26 -24.40
CA SER A 152 2.20 -18.99 -23.64
C SER A 152 3.40 -18.11 -23.25
N ILE A 153 3.47 -16.86 -23.72
CA ILE A 153 4.54 -15.94 -23.33
C ILE A 153 4.15 -15.31 -21.99
N LEU A 154 4.91 -15.63 -20.97
CA LEU A 154 4.75 -15.11 -19.61
C LEU A 154 5.74 -13.96 -19.38
N HIS A 155 5.32 -12.97 -18.60
CA HIS A 155 6.16 -11.86 -18.17
C HIS A 155 5.92 -11.55 -16.69
N VAL A 156 6.92 -11.00 -16.01
CA VAL A 156 6.81 -10.54 -14.63
C VAL A 156 6.44 -9.06 -14.63
N PRO A 157 5.23 -8.67 -14.18
CA PRO A 157 4.88 -7.25 -14.09
C PRO A 157 5.60 -6.62 -12.90
N VAL A 158 6.31 -5.52 -13.13
CA VAL A 158 6.96 -4.75 -12.08
C VAL A 158 6.12 -3.52 -11.76
N THR A 159 5.65 -3.43 -10.52
CA THR A 159 4.89 -2.29 -10.01
C THR A 159 5.43 -1.88 -8.65
N PRO A 160 5.45 -0.57 -8.33
CA PRO A 160 5.84 -0.13 -6.99
C PRO A 160 4.84 -0.67 -5.94
N PRO A 161 5.30 -0.98 -4.72
CA PRO A 161 4.43 -1.30 -3.59
C PRO A 161 3.42 -0.17 -3.31
N HIS A 162 2.20 -0.54 -2.93
CA HIS A 162 1.15 0.41 -2.61
C HIS A 162 1.38 1.17 -1.29
N ASP A 163 2.07 0.55 -0.33
CA ASP A 163 2.36 1.17 0.97
C ASP A 163 3.73 1.89 0.95
N VAL A 164 3.70 3.18 1.30
CA VAL A 164 4.90 4.02 1.41
C VAL A 164 5.91 3.46 2.40
N LYS A 165 5.46 2.84 3.51
CA LYS A 165 6.37 2.36 4.56
C LYS A 165 7.14 1.16 4.05
N THR A 166 6.46 0.27 3.34
CA THR A 166 7.07 -0.85 2.63
C THR A 166 8.05 -0.37 1.56
N LEU A 167 7.70 0.65 0.79
CA LEU A 167 8.59 1.24 -0.21
C LEU A 167 9.86 1.83 0.44
N GLN A 168 9.72 2.63 1.49
CA GLN A 168 10.84 3.18 2.25
C GLN A 168 11.71 2.09 2.87
N LEU A 169 11.10 1.02 3.38
CA LEU A 169 11.82 -0.12 3.95
C LEU A 169 12.65 -0.83 2.87
N ILE A 170 12.09 -1.02 1.68
CA ILE A 170 12.80 -1.60 0.54
C ILE A 170 13.97 -0.71 0.14
N ASN A 171 13.76 0.61 -0.02
CA ASN A 171 14.82 1.54 -0.42
C ASN A 171 15.97 1.58 0.60
N LYS A 172 15.67 1.63 1.90
CA LYS A 172 16.69 1.56 2.96
C LYS A 172 17.48 0.26 2.95
N THR A 173 16.77 -0.86 2.73
CA THR A 173 17.42 -2.18 2.64
C THR A 173 18.30 -2.24 1.40
N LEU A 174 17.82 -1.70 0.28
CA LEU A 174 18.55 -1.63 -0.99
C LEU A 174 19.84 -0.82 -0.86
N GLU A 175 19.78 0.37 -0.28
CA GLU A 175 20.95 1.20 0.03
C GLU A 175 21.96 0.42 0.89
N SER A 176 21.48 -0.25 1.95
CA SER A 176 22.35 -1.03 2.84
C SER A 176 22.99 -2.22 2.13
N VAL A 177 22.27 -2.90 1.23
CA VAL A 177 22.80 -4.03 0.44
C VAL A 177 23.78 -3.55 -0.64
N LEU A 178 23.55 -2.38 -1.24
CA LEU A 178 24.49 -1.78 -2.19
C LEU A 178 25.79 -1.35 -1.49
N GLU A 179 25.71 -0.87 -0.25
CA GLU A 179 26.87 -0.46 0.56
C GLU A 179 27.66 -1.65 1.14
N HIS A 180 26.96 -2.65 1.70
CA HIS A 180 27.58 -3.73 2.48
C HIS A 180 27.64 -5.08 1.73
N GLY A 181 26.97 -5.20 0.58
CA GLY A 181 26.88 -6.42 -0.21
C GLY A 181 25.77 -7.38 0.23
N PRO A 182 25.65 -8.55 -0.45
CA PRO A 182 24.56 -9.51 -0.23
C PRO A 182 24.60 -10.19 1.14
N GLU A 183 25.75 -10.19 1.82
CA GLU A 183 25.88 -10.71 3.19
C GLU A 183 25.00 -9.95 4.19
N PHE A 184 24.75 -8.66 3.94
CA PHE A 184 23.81 -7.87 4.75
C PHE A 184 22.38 -8.42 4.65
N GLU A 185 21.92 -8.77 3.44
CA GLU A 185 20.60 -9.37 3.24
C GLU A 185 20.49 -10.70 3.98
N ALA A 186 21.53 -11.54 3.88
CA ALA A 186 21.58 -12.82 4.58
C ALA A 186 21.51 -12.64 6.10
N LEU A 187 22.31 -11.71 6.67
CA LEU A 187 22.30 -11.40 8.10
C LEU A 187 20.96 -10.80 8.56
N LEU A 188 20.32 -9.99 7.71
CA LEU A 188 19.00 -9.43 7.98
C LEU A 188 17.95 -10.54 8.09
N MET A 189 18.01 -11.54 7.19
CA MET A 189 17.13 -12.70 7.21
C MET A 189 17.30 -13.61 8.45
N THR A 190 18.45 -13.57 9.16
CA THR A 190 18.65 -14.37 10.38
C THR A 190 18.05 -13.75 11.63
N ARG A 191 17.65 -12.47 11.61
CA ARG A 191 17.11 -11.77 12.79
C ARG A 191 15.68 -12.22 13.08
N ALA A 192 15.40 -12.62 14.33
CA ALA A 192 14.09 -13.11 14.75
C ALA A 192 12.98 -12.05 14.62
N GLU A 193 13.29 -10.77 14.87
CA GLU A 193 12.36 -9.65 14.71
C GLU A 193 11.89 -9.52 13.26
N VAL A 194 12.85 -9.60 12.33
CA VAL A 194 12.60 -9.52 10.89
C VAL A 194 11.75 -10.72 10.46
N GLN A 195 12.08 -11.93 10.93
CA GLN A 195 11.33 -13.14 10.60
C GLN A 195 9.88 -13.10 11.07
N ARG A 196 9.60 -12.50 12.24
CA ARG A 196 8.26 -12.48 12.86
C ARG A 196 7.38 -11.33 12.36
N GLU A 197 7.97 -10.22 11.93
CA GLU A 197 7.23 -9.03 11.52
C GLU A 197 6.77 -9.09 10.06
N GLU A 198 5.51 -8.72 9.83
CA GLU A 198 4.88 -8.81 8.50
C GLU A 198 5.46 -7.83 7.48
N LYS A 199 5.91 -6.65 7.92
CA LYS A 199 6.50 -5.64 7.03
C LYS A 199 7.73 -6.14 6.26
N TRP A 200 8.33 -7.24 6.70
CA TRP A 200 9.48 -7.89 6.05
C TRP A 200 9.11 -9.09 5.17
N ALA A 201 7.82 -9.45 5.07
CA ALA A 201 7.36 -10.63 4.33
C ALA A 201 7.89 -10.69 2.89
N TRP A 202 8.02 -9.53 2.24
CA TRP A 202 8.51 -9.37 0.87
C TRP A 202 9.95 -9.86 0.66
N LEU A 203 10.75 -9.93 1.73
CA LEU A 203 12.14 -10.38 1.68
C LEU A 203 12.22 -11.86 1.33
N TRP A 204 11.28 -12.67 1.84
CA TRP A 204 11.22 -14.12 1.59
C TRP A 204 10.29 -14.50 0.44
N ASP A 205 9.24 -13.73 0.17
CA ASP A 205 8.33 -14.00 -0.93
C ASP A 205 8.77 -13.25 -2.20
N ALA A 206 9.49 -13.97 -3.07
CA ALA A 206 9.93 -13.46 -4.36
C ALA A 206 8.79 -13.12 -5.34
N ARG A 207 7.55 -13.51 -5.06
CA ARG A 207 6.37 -13.24 -5.90
C ARG A 207 5.56 -12.06 -5.38
N SER A 208 5.83 -11.64 -4.15
CA SER A 208 5.21 -10.44 -3.58
C SER A 208 5.59 -9.22 -4.41
N VAL A 209 4.70 -8.22 -4.46
CA VAL A 209 4.95 -6.96 -5.17
C VAL A 209 6.24 -6.31 -4.66
N GLY A 210 6.47 -6.32 -3.34
CA GLY A 210 7.71 -5.82 -2.74
C GLY A 210 8.96 -6.62 -3.11
N GLY A 211 8.87 -7.96 -3.18
CA GLY A 211 10.00 -8.83 -3.51
C GLY A 211 10.41 -8.72 -4.98
N VAL A 212 9.43 -8.57 -5.88
CA VAL A 212 9.63 -8.25 -7.30
C VAL A 212 10.24 -6.86 -7.43
N TRP A 213 9.65 -5.84 -6.78
CA TRP A 213 10.14 -4.46 -6.80
C TRP A 213 11.60 -4.35 -6.33
N TYR A 214 11.93 -4.95 -5.18
CA TYR A 214 13.29 -4.94 -4.62
C TYR A 214 14.32 -5.49 -5.62
N ARG A 215 14.05 -6.64 -6.24
CA ARG A 215 14.97 -7.28 -7.20
C ARG A 215 15.10 -6.48 -8.48
N TRP A 216 13.99 -5.92 -8.96
CA TRP A 216 14.00 -5.02 -10.10
C TRP A 216 14.88 -3.80 -9.82
N ARG A 217 14.70 -3.14 -8.67
CA ARG A 217 15.46 -1.93 -8.32
C ARG A 217 16.95 -2.22 -8.11
N LEU A 218 17.29 -3.33 -7.48
CA LEU A 218 18.68 -3.76 -7.35
C LEU A 218 19.33 -3.94 -8.71
N TRP A 219 18.67 -4.66 -9.62
CA TRP A 219 19.16 -4.82 -10.99
C TRP A 219 19.27 -3.49 -11.74
N GLU A 220 18.24 -2.65 -11.64
CA GLU A 220 18.15 -1.37 -12.36
C GLU A 220 19.28 -0.41 -11.94
N ILE A 221 19.61 -0.34 -10.65
CA ILE A 221 20.70 0.49 -10.13
C ILE A 221 22.06 -0.09 -10.52
N VAL A 222 22.28 -1.39 -10.30
CA VAL A 222 23.58 -2.05 -10.59
C VAL A 222 23.92 -2.00 -12.09
N THR A 223 22.92 -2.13 -12.97
CA THR A 223 23.12 -2.09 -14.43
C THR A 223 23.11 -0.68 -15.01
N GLY A 224 22.75 0.34 -14.24
CA GLY A 224 22.61 1.72 -14.74
C GLY A 224 21.47 1.91 -15.75
N ALA A 225 20.46 1.03 -15.75
CA ALA A 225 19.38 1.04 -16.73
C ALA A 225 18.46 2.27 -16.63
N LEU A 226 18.54 3.04 -15.53
CA LEU A 226 17.77 4.26 -15.25
C LEU A 226 17.86 5.33 -16.36
N SER A 227 19.02 5.41 -17.04
CA SER A 227 19.33 6.43 -18.04
C SER A 227 18.79 6.12 -19.44
N SER A 228 18.38 4.87 -19.71
CA SER A 228 17.83 4.48 -21.00
C SER A 228 16.31 4.38 -20.89
N GLY A 229 15.56 5.33 -21.46
CA GLY A 229 14.09 5.43 -21.37
C GLY A 229 13.34 4.10 -21.55
N SER A 230 13.16 3.37 -20.45
CA SER A 230 12.80 1.94 -20.46
C SER A 230 11.31 1.65 -20.43
N LYS A 231 10.49 2.69 -20.61
CA LYS A 231 9.03 2.62 -20.55
C LYS A 231 8.52 1.45 -21.41
N GLY A 232 7.85 0.49 -20.77
CA GLY A 232 7.21 -0.64 -21.44
C GLY A 232 8.15 -1.70 -22.04
N ARG A 233 9.45 -1.69 -21.72
CA ARG A 233 10.39 -2.72 -22.19
C ARG A 233 10.27 -4.02 -21.39
N TYR A 234 10.31 -5.15 -22.10
CA TYR A 234 10.43 -6.48 -21.51
C TYR A 234 11.91 -6.86 -21.45
N LEU A 235 12.43 -7.13 -20.25
CA LEU A 235 13.86 -7.31 -20.01
C LEU A 235 14.12 -8.66 -19.31
N PRO A 236 15.00 -9.52 -19.84
CA PRO A 236 15.38 -10.77 -19.17
C PRO A 236 16.37 -10.47 -18.04
N LEU A 237 15.89 -10.44 -16.79
CA LEU A 237 16.73 -10.14 -15.61
C LEU A 237 17.63 -11.32 -15.22
N PHE A 238 17.12 -12.55 -15.32
CA PHE A 238 17.86 -13.77 -15.01
C PHE A 238 17.91 -14.68 -16.23
N ASP A 239 19.02 -15.40 -16.38
CA ASP A 239 19.16 -16.40 -17.44
C ASP A 239 18.10 -17.50 -17.29
N GLY A 240 17.47 -17.88 -18.40
CA GLY A 240 16.36 -18.84 -18.43
C GLY A 240 15.06 -18.40 -17.72
N SER A 241 14.92 -17.14 -17.30
CA SER A 241 13.69 -16.63 -16.66
C SER A 241 12.74 -15.91 -17.62
N HIS A 242 11.49 -15.70 -17.18
CA HIS A 242 10.52 -14.87 -17.90
C HIS A 242 10.95 -13.40 -17.95
N ALA A 243 10.63 -12.72 -19.04
CA ALA A 243 10.97 -11.30 -19.17
C ALA A 243 10.19 -10.43 -18.17
N TRP A 244 10.85 -9.45 -17.60
CA TRP A 244 10.28 -8.51 -16.64
C TRP A 244 9.81 -7.27 -17.39
N LYS A 245 8.54 -6.89 -17.21
CA LYS A 245 7.98 -5.66 -17.78
C LYS A 245 8.35 -4.50 -16.89
N ALA A 246 9.18 -3.59 -17.41
CA ALA A 246 9.58 -2.39 -16.71
C ALA A 246 8.36 -1.56 -16.26
N PRO A 247 8.42 -0.89 -15.09
CA PRO A 247 7.37 0.01 -14.64
C PRO A 247 7.08 1.09 -15.70
N GLU A 248 5.80 1.41 -15.88
CA GLU A 248 5.37 2.39 -16.89
C GLU A 248 5.71 3.83 -16.48
N LYS A 249 5.64 4.11 -15.18
CA LYS A 249 6.00 5.40 -14.56
C LYS A 249 7.07 5.16 -13.51
N LYS A 250 8.05 6.07 -13.45
CA LYS A 250 9.05 6.13 -12.38
C LYS A 250 8.40 6.69 -11.11
N LEU A 251 9.03 6.44 -9.97
CA LEU A 251 8.61 7.05 -8.72
C LEU A 251 8.92 8.55 -8.74
N PRO A 252 7.94 9.42 -8.47
CA PRO A 252 8.18 10.85 -8.45
C PRO A 252 9.21 11.24 -7.38
N PHE A 253 10.19 12.07 -7.74
CA PHE A 253 11.18 12.68 -6.84
C PHE A 253 11.92 11.68 -5.95
N GLU A 254 12.25 10.50 -6.49
CA GLU A 254 12.82 9.39 -5.72
C GLU A 254 14.17 9.72 -5.07
N TYR A 255 15.01 10.49 -5.77
CA TYR A 255 16.36 10.84 -5.30
C TYR A 255 16.42 12.19 -4.59
N THR A 256 15.30 12.92 -4.56
CA THR A 256 15.25 14.23 -3.92
C THR A 256 15.31 14.08 -2.41
N THR A 257 16.37 14.60 -1.80
CA THR A 257 16.60 14.53 -0.34
C THR A 257 16.26 15.82 0.37
N HIS A 258 16.38 16.96 -0.33
CA HIS A 258 16.15 18.29 0.21
C HIS A 258 15.13 19.09 -0.60
N ILE A 259 14.49 20.09 0.04
CA ILE A 259 13.38 20.84 -0.57
C ILE A 259 13.83 21.79 -1.70
N ASP A 260 15.10 22.19 -1.69
CA ASP A 260 15.73 23.03 -2.71
C ASP A 260 16.08 22.23 -3.97
N GLU A 261 16.31 20.93 -3.84
CA GLU A 261 16.63 20.03 -4.95
C GLU A 261 15.43 19.78 -5.88
N PHE A 262 14.18 19.95 -5.39
CA PHE A 262 12.97 19.80 -6.21
C PHE A 262 13.01 20.65 -7.49
N ILE A 263 13.52 21.87 -7.41
CA ILE A 263 13.53 22.82 -8.54
C ILE A 263 14.44 22.33 -9.67
N SER A 264 15.49 21.58 -9.32
CA SER A 264 16.44 21.02 -10.28
C SER A 264 16.01 19.68 -10.87
N ASP A 265 14.95 19.06 -10.33
CA ASP A 265 14.48 17.78 -10.81
C ASP A 265 13.71 17.93 -12.14
N SER A 266 13.98 17.04 -13.09
CA SER A 266 13.29 16.96 -14.38
C SER A 266 11.78 16.73 -14.28
N GLU A 267 11.31 16.18 -13.16
CA GLU A 267 9.89 15.92 -12.90
C GLU A 267 9.16 17.16 -12.33
N TYR A 268 9.90 18.20 -11.94
CA TYR A 268 9.29 19.45 -11.49
C TYR A 268 8.77 20.27 -12.67
N ASN A 269 7.46 20.54 -12.66
CA ASN A 269 6.81 21.37 -13.66
C ASN A 269 6.40 22.73 -13.05
N SER A 270 7.19 23.76 -13.31
CA SER A 270 6.91 25.14 -12.85
C SER A 270 5.62 25.74 -13.43
N SER A 271 5.04 25.14 -14.48
CA SER A 271 3.82 25.63 -15.13
C SER A 271 2.52 25.11 -14.50
N ASP A 272 2.58 24.19 -13.53
CA ASP A 272 1.40 23.55 -12.91
C ASP A 272 0.83 24.35 -11.72
N ASP A 273 1.54 25.38 -11.25
CA ASP A 273 1.17 26.17 -10.07
C ASP A 273 0.26 27.39 -10.39
N GLU A 274 -0.13 27.62 -11.65
CA GLU A 274 -0.95 28.79 -12.07
C GLU A 274 -2.45 28.52 -12.29
N ASP A 275 -2.89 27.26 -12.42
CA ASP A 275 -4.30 26.93 -12.73
C ASP A 275 -4.99 26.12 -11.61
N MET A 276 -5.26 26.76 -10.48
CA MET A 276 -6.15 26.22 -9.42
C MET A 276 -7.65 26.21 -9.83
N ASP A 277 -7.97 26.57 -11.08
CA ASP A 277 -9.34 26.80 -11.55
C ASP A 277 -9.68 26.01 -12.84
N GLY A 278 -8.83 25.06 -13.26
CA GLY A 278 -8.93 24.44 -14.60
C GLY A 278 -9.19 22.94 -14.58
N GLU A 279 -10.43 22.55 -14.87
CA GLU A 279 -10.91 21.17 -15.07
C GLU A 279 -10.29 20.42 -16.28
N ALA A 280 -9.16 20.90 -16.82
CA ALA A 280 -8.65 20.55 -18.15
C ALA A 280 -7.49 19.52 -18.18
N ASN A 281 -7.06 18.97 -17.04
CA ASN A 281 -5.94 18.01 -17.02
C ASN A 281 -6.30 16.60 -16.51
N ARG A 282 -7.61 16.27 -16.48
CA ARG A 282 -8.03 14.87 -16.24
C ARG A 282 -7.59 13.94 -17.37
N GLU A 283 -7.32 14.44 -18.57
CA GLU A 283 -7.16 13.60 -19.78
C GLU A 283 -5.70 13.29 -20.16
N ALA A 284 -4.71 14.11 -19.82
CA ALA A 284 -3.32 13.84 -20.19
C ALA A 284 -2.66 12.74 -19.34
N ASN A 285 -3.26 12.38 -18.20
CA ASN A 285 -2.75 11.35 -17.28
C ASN A 285 -3.72 10.16 -17.11
N ALA A 286 -4.79 10.10 -17.92
CA ALA A 286 -5.81 9.04 -17.93
C ALA A 286 -5.39 7.77 -18.69
N GLY A 287 -4.09 7.58 -18.94
CA GLY A 287 -3.51 6.36 -19.47
C GLY A 287 -2.86 5.54 -18.36
N ALA A 288 -3.52 4.43 -18.00
CA ALA A 288 -3.08 3.36 -17.11
C ALA A 288 -3.10 3.65 -15.59
N GLU A 289 -3.99 2.89 -14.94
CA GLU A 289 -4.25 2.76 -13.52
C GLU A 289 -3.01 2.28 -12.74
N VAL A 290 -2.13 3.21 -12.40
CA VAL A 290 -1.44 3.16 -11.11
C VAL A 290 -1.78 4.47 -10.44
N GLU A 291 -2.95 4.51 -9.81
CA GLU A 291 -3.26 5.54 -8.81
C GLU A 291 -2.10 5.53 -7.82
N ASN A 292 -1.28 6.59 -7.82
CA ASN A 292 -0.25 6.76 -6.81
C ASN A 292 -0.95 6.69 -5.44
N THR A 293 -0.81 5.53 -4.78
CA THR A 293 -1.54 5.22 -3.55
C THR A 293 -1.09 6.14 -2.41
N PHE A 294 0.11 6.71 -2.52
CA PHE A 294 0.72 7.65 -1.59
C PHE A 294 0.92 9.05 -2.20
N LEU A 295 1.03 10.03 -1.33
CA LEU A 295 1.28 11.43 -1.63
C LEU A 295 2.76 11.62 -2.01
N ASN A 296 2.99 12.35 -3.09
CA ASN A 296 4.32 12.69 -3.58
C ASN A 296 5.10 13.50 -2.52
N PRO A 297 6.43 13.32 -2.35
CA PRO A 297 7.29 14.23 -1.58
C PRO A 297 6.99 15.73 -1.75
N LEU A 298 6.77 16.21 -2.97
CA LEU A 298 6.44 17.63 -3.21
C LEU A 298 5.06 18.00 -2.63
N ASP A 299 4.06 17.15 -2.84
CA ASP A 299 2.71 17.34 -2.31
C ASP A 299 2.70 17.26 -0.77
N LYS A 300 3.55 16.40 -0.17
CA LYS A 300 3.79 16.35 1.27
C LYS A 300 4.38 17.65 1.79
N ALA A 301 5.37 18.21 1.09
CA ALA A 301 5.96 19.50 1.44
C ALA A 301 4.93 20.63 1.32
N LYS A 302 4.10 20.65 0.26
CA LYS A 302 3.00 21.61 0.07
C LYS A 302 2.00 21.54 1.22
N LEU A 303 1.51 20.36 1.60
CA LEU A 303 0.56 20.22 2.71
C LEU A 303 1.20 20.58 4.07
N THR A 304 2.46 20.21 4.29
CA THR A 304 3.22 20.61 5.49
C THR A 304 3.31 22.13 5.59
N HIS A 305 3.58 22.81 4.47
CA HIS A 305 3.61 24.26 4.39
C HIS A 305 2.25 24.90 4.68
N LEU A 306 1.16 24.35 4.16
CA LEU A 306 -0.19 24.86 4.44
C LEU A 306 -0.54 24.71 5.93
N LEU A 307 -0.24 23.55 6.52
CA LEU A 307 -0.51 23.26 7.93
C LEU A 307 0.35 24.10 8.88
N SER A 308 1.63 24.33 8.56
CA SER A 308 2.53 25.13 9.41
C SER A 308 2.21 26.63 9.42
N ARG A 309 1.38 27.10 8.48
CA ARG A 309 0.95 28.51 8.40
C ARG A 309 -0.44 28.76 8.95
N LEU A 310 -1.11 27.73 9.46
CA LEU A 310 -2.39 27.91 10.13
C LEU A 310 -2.23 28.83 11.36
N PRO A 311 -3.16 29.78 11.55
CA PRO A 311 -3.22 30.54 12.79
C PRO A 311 -3.41 29.62 13.99
N THR A 312 -2.81 29.95 15.12
CA THR A 312 -2.89 29.15 16.36
C THR A 312 -4.14 29.45 17.19
N THR A 313 -4.97 30.41 16.77
CA THR A 313 -6.21 30.80 17.43
C THR A 313 -7.36 30.92 16.43
N LEU A 314 -8.57 30.50 16.83
CA LEU A 314 -9.77 30.61 15.99
C LEU A 314 -10.13 32.06 15.63
N SER A 315 -9.77 33.04 16.45
CA SER A 315 -10.04 34.46 16.15
C SER A 315 -9.27 35.00 14.94
N ARG A 316 -8.16 34.35 14.56
CA ARG A 316 -7.29 34.76 13.46
C ARG A 316 -7.50 33.94 12.18
N ILE A 317 -8.34 32.91 12.24
CA ILE A 317 -8.58 32.02 11.12
C ILE A 317 -9.34 32.74 10.01
N ARG A 318 -8.87 32.63 8.77
CA ARG A 318 -9.59 33.13 7.60
C ARG A 318 -10.17 31.96 6.83
N LYS A 319 -11.31 32.18 6.17
CA LYS A 319 -11.94 31.16 5.30
C LYS A 319 -10.96 30.62 4.25
N GLY A 320 -10.10 31.48 3.69
CA GLY A 320 -9.09 31.10 2.71
C GLY A 320 -7.95 30.22 3.26
N ASP A 321 -7.69 30.23 4.57
CA ASP A 321 -6.67 29.35 5.16
C ASP A 321 -7.16 27.90 5.21
N ILE A 322 -8.43 27.72 5.58
CA ILE A 322 -9.08 26.41 5.63
C ILE A 322 -9.35 25.91 4.21
N ALA A 323 -9.92 26.76 3.35
CA ALA A 323 -10.31 26.39 1.98
C ALA A 323 -9.13 25.85 1.17
N ARG A 324 -7.90 26.36 1.37
CA ARG A 324 -6.70 25.85 0.69
C ARG A 324 -6.34 24.42 1.12
N ILE A 325 -6.45 24.10 2.41
CA ILE A 325 -6.20 22.75 2.91
C ILE A 325 -7.32 21.81 2.48
N THR A 326 -8.56 22.28 2.51
CA THR A 326 -9.72 21.53 2.04
C THR A 326 -9.59 21.21 0.55
N ALA A 327 -9.30 22.19 -0.30
CA ALA A 327 -9.06 21.99 -1.73
C ALA A 327 -7.90 21.00 -1.98
N PHE A 328 -6.82 21.10 -1.20
CA PHE A 328 -5.71 20.14 -1.28
C PHE A 328 -6.18 18.71 -0.92
N ALA A 329 -6.92 18.53 0.16
CA ALA A 329 -7.43 17.22 0.57
C ALA A 329 -8.37 16.60 -0.48
N LEU A 330 -9.18 17.43 -1.14
CA LEU A 330 -10.14 17.00 -2.16
C LEU A 330 -9.45 16.60 -3.47
N THR A 331 -8.45 17.38 -3.92
CA THR A 331 -7.65 17.07 -5.12
C THR A 331 -6.79 15.81 -4.96
N HIS A 332 -6.46 15.45 -3.71
CA HIS A 332 -5.67 14.26 -3.37
C HIS A 332 -6.52 13.14 -2.76
N ALA A 333 -7.85 13.24 -2.81
CA ALA A 333 -8.73 12.23 -2.23
C ALA A 333 -8.64 10.84 -2.91
N SER A 334 -8.31 10.80 -4.20
CA SER A 334 -8.04 9.56 -4.94
C SER A 334 -6.57 9.11 -4.86
N ARG A 335 -5.65 9.99 -4.47
CA ARG A 335 -4.19 9.75 -4.49
C ARG A 335 -3.54 10.14 -3.15
N GLY A 336 -3.17 9.17 -2.32
CA GLY A 336 -2.50 9.48 -1.06
C GLY A 336 -3.40 10.01 0.06
N ALA A 337 -4.70 9.76 0.01
CA ALA A 337 -5.66 10.20 1.04
C ALA A 337 -5.25 9.75 2.45
N ASP A 338 -4.79 8.51 2.61
CA ASP A 338 -4.37 7.96 3.90
C ASP A 338 -3.22 8.76 4.52
N GLU A 339 -2.28 9.23 3.69
CA GLU A 339 -1.15 10.05 4.15
C GLU A 339 -1.58 11.49 4.45
N ALA A 340 -2.44 12.08 3.63
CA ALA A 340 -2.99 13.41 3.91
C ALA A 340 -3.75 13.43 5.24
N VAL A 341 -4.60 12.41 5.49
CA VAL A 341 -5.29 12.21 6.76
C VAL A 341 -4.30 12.02 7.90
N ALA A 342 -3.26 11.20 7.73
CA ALA A 342 -2.24 10.99 8.74
C ALA A 342 -1.48 12.29 9.11
N MET A 343 -1.17 13.15 8.13
CA MET A 343 -0.51 14.43 8.39
C MET A 343 -1.44 15.45 9.06
N ILE A 344 -2.71 15.51 8.67
CA ILE A 344 -3.71 16.37 9.33
C ILE A 344 -3.92 15.90 10.77
N ALA A 345 -4.06 14.60 11.00
CA ALA A 345 -4.19 14.03 12.35
C ALA A 345 -2.93 14.26 13.19
N ALA A 346 -1.73 14.12 12.62
CA ALA A 346 -0.48 14.44 13.28
C ALA A 346 -0.41 15.93 13.68
N ASN A 347 -0.90 16.82 12.81
CA ASN A 347 -0.97 18.25 13.09
C ASN A 347 -1.95 18.60 14.23
N ILE A 348 -3.03 17.83 14.44
CA ILE A 348 -3.93 18.03 15.59
C ILE A 348 -3.21 17.70 16.91
N ASN A 349 -2.45 16.60 16.92
CA ASN A 349 -1.69 16.17 18.10
C ASN A 349 -0.46 17.06 18.37
N LYS A 350 0.24 17.45 17.31
CA LYS A 350 1.45 18.28 17.34
C LYS A 350 1.33 19.36 16.25
N PRO A 351 0.75 20.53 16.58
CA PRO A 351 0.56 21.61 15.62
C PRO A 351 1.87 22.04 14.97
N LEU A 352 1.97 21.86 13.65
CA LEU A 352 3.13 22.23 12.85
C LEU A 352 3.37 23.74 12.88
N ALA A 353 2.30 24.52 13.08
CA ALA A 353 2.36 25.97 13.28
C ALA A 353 3.18 26.39 14.51
N LEU A 354 3.35 25.49 15.49
CA LEU A 354 4.16 25.68 16.72
C LEU A 354 5.55 25.03 16.64
N THR A 355 5.87 24.40 15.50
CA THR A 355 7.12 23.66 15.31
C THR A 355 8.08 24.47 14.43
N ALA A 356 9.35 24.05 14.35
CA ALA A 356 10.36 24.61 13.43
C ALA A 356 9.94 24.58 11.94
N ALA A 357 8.90 23.80 11.59
CA ALA A 357 8.27 23.81 10.27
C ALA A 357 7.60 25.16 9.92
N ASN A 358 7.33 26.01 10.91
CA ASN A 358 6.85 27.36 10.68
C ASN A 358 8.02 28.34 10.51
N PRO A 359 8.22 28.93 9.32
CA PRO A 359 9.33 29.85 9.06
C PRO A 359 9.25 31.13 9.91
N THR A 360 8.05 31.56 10.35
CA THR A 360 7.91 32.76 11.18
C THR A 360 8.41 32.53 12.61
N LEU A 361 8.15 31.35 13.18
CA LEU A 361 8.64 30.99 14.51
C LEU A 361 10.16 30.80 14.53
N SER A 362 10.71 30.11 13.53
CA SER A 362 12.17 29.92 13.45
C SER A 362 12.93 31.23 13.25
N ARG A 363 12.28 32.25 12.66
CA ARG A 363 12.84 33.60 12.55
C ARG A 363 12.84 34.31 13.90
N ASP A 364 11.72 34.27 14.62
CA ASP A 364 11.61 34.86 15.96
C ASP A 364 12.59 34.23 16.97
N GLU A 365 12.85 32.92 16.89
CA GLU A 365 13.89 32.26 17.72
C GLU A 365 15.32 32.67 17.33
N ARG A 366 15.60 32.83 16.03
CA ARG A 366 16.90 33.32 15.53
C ARG A 366 17.14 34.79 15.89
N ASP A 367 16.10 35.61 15.92
CA ASP A 367 16.19 37.01 16.31
C ASP A 367 16.36 37.15 17.84
N LYS A 368 15.68 36.31 18.63
CA LYS A 368 15.86 36.24 20.10
C LYS A 368 17.25 35.74 20.54
N SER A 369 17.85 34.80 19.80
CA SER A 369 19.21 34.31 20.09
C SER A 369 20.28 35.34 19.77
N LYS A 370 20.15 36.09 18.67
CA LYS A 370 21.05 37.23 18.35
C LYS A 370 20.97 38.36 19.37
N GLN A 371 19.82 38.55 20.02
CA GLN A 371 19.62 39.58 21.04
C GLN A 371 20.21 39.20 22.41
N ARG A 372 20.48 37.90 22.67
CA ARG A 372 21.13 37.42 23.90
C ARG A 372 22.67 37.43 23.83
N ASP A 373 23.24 37.40 22.63
CA ASP A 373 24.70 37.35 22.41
C ASP A 373 25.39 38.74 22.52
N GLY A 374 24.63 39.78 22.89
CA GLY A 374 25.11 41.15 23.06
C GLY A 374 25.21 41.63 24.52
N SER A 375 25.01 40.76 25.51
CA SER A 375 25.15 41.09 26.93
C SER A 375 26.13 40.12 27.60
N ASP A 376 27.22 40.69 28.13
CA ASP A 376 28.37 40.02 28.75
C ASP A 376 28.07 38.89 29.74
N GLN A 377 29.00 37.92 29.72
CA GLN A 377 29.30 36.82 30.65
C GLN A 377 28.62 36.80 32.03
N SER A 378 27.96 35.68 32.31
CA SER A 378 28.20 34.93 33.56
C SER A 378 27.92 33.44 33.35
N ASP A 379 28.91 32.60 33.64
CA ASP A 379 28.85 31.15 33.65
C ASP A 379 27.75 30.62 34.59
N ALA A 380 26.87 29.77 34.07
CA ALA A 380 26.20 28.70 34.83
C ALA A 380 25.57 27.68 33.86
N GLU A 381 25.97 26.43 34.03
CA GLU A 381 25.42 25.23 33.39
C GLU A 381 23.86 25.25 33.39
N GLN A 382 23.26 25.29 32.20
CA GLN A 382 21.86 24.90 31.97
C GLN A 382 21.76 24.07 30.69
N ASP A 383 22.48 22.95 30.68
CA ASP A 383 22.23 21.87 29.74
C ASP A 383 21.05 21.05 30.30
N GLY A 384 19.85 21.25 29.73
CA GLY A 384 18.65 20.48 30.11
C GLY A 384 17.33 21.24 30.27
N LYS A 385 17.27 22.56 30.00
CA LYS A 385 16.02 23.34 30.14
C LYS A 385 15.23 23.55 28.84
N ALA A 386 15.88 23.44 27.68
CA ALA A 386 15.24 23.66 26.38
C ALA A 386 14.17 22.62 26.01
N ASP A 387 14.28 21.39 26.52
CA ASP A 387 13.31 20.32 26.23
C ASP A 387 12.08 20.35 27.14
N LYS A 388 12.16 20.94 28.33
CA LYS A 388 11.01 21.07 29.25
C LYS A 388 10.09 22.25 28.94
N GLU A 389 10.58 23.32 28.32
CA GLU A 389 9.75 24.49 27.99
C GLU A 389 8.83 24.24 26.78
N LYS A 390 9.24 23.39 25.81
CA LYS A 390 8.39 22.97 24.68
C LYS A 390 7.17 22.14 25.08
N GLU A 391 7.23 21.45 26.21
CA GLU A 391 6.12 20.64 26.74
C GLU A 391 5.04 21.48 27.45
N SER A 392 5.32 22.76 27.74
CA SER A 392 4.45 23.67 28.48
C SER A 392 3.65 24.65 27.61
N GLN A 393 3.84 24.60 26.29
CA GLN A 393 3.15 25.49 25.38
C GLN A 393 1.72 25.00 25.15
N ASP A 394 0.74 25.84 25.45
CA ASP A 394 -0.68 25.54 25.23
C ASP A 394 -0.95 25.31 23.74
N THR A 395 -1.16 24.04 23.36
CA THR A 395 -1.48 23.63 21.99
C THR A 395 -2.97 23.66 21.69
N SER A 396 -3.83 23.85 22.71
CA SER A 396 -5.28 23.63 22.61
C SER A 396 -5.94 24.48 21.51
N GLY A 397 -5.56 25.76 21.40
CA GLY A 397 -6.08 26.66 20.36
C GLY A 397 -5.72 26.20 18.95
N ALA A 398 -4.49 25.72 18.74
CA ALA A 398 -4.03 25.27 17.43
C ALA A 398 -4.60 23.88 17.08
N SER A 399 -4.75 22.99 18.06
CA SER A 399 -5.45 21.71 17.89
C SER A 399 -6.92 21.92 17.52
N LEU A 400 -7.59 22.91 18.12
CA LEU A 400 -8.97 23.27 17.80
C LEU A 400 -9.12 23.81 16.36
N VAL A 401 -8.15 24.60 15.89
CA VAL A 401 -8.06 25.00 14.48
C VAL A 401 -7.92 23.78 13.56
N GLY A 402 -7.08 22.81 13.94
CA GLY A 402 -6.95 21.55 13.21
C GLY A 402 -8.26 20.76 13.13
N LEU A 403 -9.03 20.67 14.22
CA LEU A 403 -10.35 20.05 14.23
C LEU A 403 -11.36 20.79 13.34
N TYR A 404 -11.27 22.11 13.26
CA TYR A 404 -12.12 22.89 12.36
C TYR A 404 -11.84 22.59 10.89
N VAL A 405 -10.57 22.41 10.52
CA VAL A 405 -10.18 21.96 9.16
C VAL A 405 -10.79 20.60 8.84
N VAL A 406 -10.73 19.64 9.79
CA VAL A 406 -11.36 18.32 9.60
C VAL A 406 -12.87 18.46 9.41
N SER A 407 -13.51 19.27 10.24
CA SER A 407 -14.94 19.53 10.12
C SER A 407 -15.30 20.11 8.75
N ASP A 408 -14.50 21.02 8.22
CA ASP A 408 -14.72 21.62 6.90
C ASP A 408 -14.53 20.62 5.76
N ILE A 409 -13.50 19.78 5.82
CA ILE A 409 -13.28 18.71 4.84
C ILE A 409 -14.44 17.71 4.84
N LEU A 410 -14.92 17.30 6.02
CA LEU A 410 -16.04 16.37 6.16
C LEU A 410 -17.40 17.00 5.78
N SER A 411 -17.54 18.31 5.95
CA SER A 411 -18.76 19.06 5.63
C SER A 411 -18.79 19.58 4.19
N SER A 412 -17.66 19.49 3.48
CA SER A 412 -17.57 19.97 2.11
C SER A 412 -18.50 19.19 1.18
N PRO A 413 -19.22 19.88 0.28
CA PRO A 413 -20.30 19.31 -0.53
C PRO A 413 -19.84 18.34 -1.62
N LEU A 414 -18.60 17.84 -1.60
CA LEU A 414 -18.22 16.67 -2.41
C LEU A 414 -18.90 15.37 -1.94
N ARG A 415 -19.68 15.44 -0.85
CA ARG A 415 -20.72 14.45 -0.50
C ARG A 415 -22.06 14.65 -1.23
N ALA A 416 -22.28 15.81 -1.85
CA ALA A 416 -23.59 16.28 -2.35
C ALA A 416 -23.70 16.39 -3.88
N GLU A 417 -22.77 15.85 -4.66
CA GLU A 417 -22.95 15.66 -6.11
C GLU A 417 -23.42 14.23 -6.45
N PHE A 418 -23.97 13.52 -5.46
CA PHE A 418 -24.51 12.16 -5.60
C PHE A 418 -25.97 12.01 -5.21
N ASP A 419 -26.66 13.07 -4.75
CA ASP A 419 -28.06 12.96 -4.27
C ASP A 419 -29.04 14.04 -4.78
N THR A 420 -28.62 14.95 -5.66
CA THR A 420 -29.56 15.88 -6.33
C THR A 420 -29.36 15.87 -7.84
N ARG A 421 -29.61 14.72 -8.47
CA ARG A 421 -29.96 14.64 -9.89
C ARG A 421 -30.90 13.46 -10.14
N GLY A 422 -32.00 13.46 -9.39
CA GLY A 422 -33.23 12.81 -9.85
C GLY A 422 -34.01 13.80 -10.71
N ASP A 423 -33.66 13.93 -11.99
CA ASP A 423 -34.66 13.76 -13.06
C ASP A 423 -34.02 13.79 -14.46
N SER A 424 -34.56 12.93 -15.33
CA SER A 424 -34.39 12.85 -16.79
C SER A 424 -33.02 12.47 -17.41
N ASP A 425 -32.90 11.16 -17.64
CA ASP A 425 -32.54 10.46 -18.89
C ASP A 425 -31.19 10.71 -19.62
N SER A 426 -30.60 9.58 -20.05
CA SER A 426 -29.37 9.41 -20.84
C SER A 426 -28.02 9.65 -20.15
N THR A 427 -27.36 8.56 -19.70
CA THR A 427 -26.05 8.07 -20.18
C THR A 427 -25.48 7.07 -19.15
N SER A 428 -25.74 5.79 -19.39
CA SER A 428 -25.12 4.67 -18.67
C SER A 428 -23.65 4.54 -19.02
N ARG A 429 -22.76 5.31 -18.38
CA ARG A 429 -21.31 5.04 -18.47
C ARG A 429 -20.40 5.61 -17.39
N GLU A 430 -20.88 5.88 -16.17
CA GLU A 430 -19.98 6.39 -15.11
C GLU A 430 -20.43 5.91 -13.73
N ARG A 431 -20.42 4.60 -13.47
CA ARG A 431 -20.94 4.02 -12.20
C ARG A 431 -19.95 3.17 -11.39
N SER A 432 -18.65 3.25 -11.69
CA SER A 432 -17.66 2.34 -11.07
C SER A 432 -16.39 2.97 -10.48
N ARG A 433 -16.30 4.29 -10.31
CA ARG A 433 -15.11 4.90 -9.68
C ARG A 433 -15.49 5.72 -8.46
N MET A 434 -14.70 5.56 -7.39
CA MET A 434 -14.78 6.23 -6.07
C MET A 434 -15.56 5.55 -4.92
N PRO A 435 -15.31 4.27 -4.58
CA PRO A 435 -15.62 3.73 -3.25
C PRO A 435 -14.55 4.07 -2.17
N GLY A 436 -13.43 4.70 -2.54
CA GLY A 436 -12.26 4.92 -1.68
C GLY A 436 -12.38 6.09 -0.69
N CYS A 437 -12.85 7.26 -1.15
CA CYS A 437 -12.92 8.48 -0.35
C CYS A 437 -13.86 8.34 0.86
N SER A 438 -14.99 7.65 0.71
CA SER A 438 -15.89 7.42 1.85
C SER A 438 -15.30 6.44 2.88
N LYS A 439 -14.46 5.48 2.47
CA LYS A 439 -13.91 4.46 3.38
C LYS A 439 -12.76 4.98 4.23
N SER A 440 -11.79 5.69 3.63
CA SER A 440 -10.61 6.20 4.37
C SER A 440 -10.99 7.30 5.38
N TRP A 441 -11.93 8.18 5.03
CA TRP A 441 -12.43 9.21 5.92
C TRP A 441 -13.45 8.69 6.94
N ALA A 442 -14.21 7.62 6.63
CA ALA A 442 -15.10 6.97 7.60
C ALA A 442 -14.37 6.04 8.59
N SER A 443 -13.16 5.56 8.27
CA SER A 443 -12.35 4.71 9.16
C SER A 443 -11.51 5.47 10.18
N TRP A 444 -11.84 6.74 10.46
CA TRP A 444 -11.17 7.54 11.50
C TRP A 444 -11.18 6.80 12.84
N PRO A 445 -10.01 6.59 13.49
CA PRO A 445 -9.97 5.91 14.78
C PRO A 445 -10.59 6.82 15.85
N THR A 446 -11.76 6.43 16.35
CA THR A 446 -12.49 7.09 17.46
C THR A 446 -11.74 7.08 18.80
N SER A 447 -10.51 6.58 18.84
CA SER A 447 -9.69 6.45 20.05
C SER A 447 -8.88 7.70 20.40
N ALA A 448 -8.84 8.73 19.56
CA ALA A 448 -8.08 9.97 19.84
C ALA A 448 -8.87 11.02 20.63
N ALA A 449 -10.17 10.82 20.85
CA ALA A 449 -11.00 11.69 21.68
C ALA A 449 -11.04 11.18 23.14
N GLY A 450 -9.90 11.22 23.82
CA GLY A 450 -9.84 11.14 25.28
C GLY A 450 -10.27 12.46 25.90
N VAL A 451 -11.54 12.85 25.74
CA VAL A 451 -12.16 13.91 26.53
C VAL A 451 -13.42 13.31 27.14
N ASP A 452 -13.28 12.93 28.41
CA ASP A 452 -14.30 12.31 29.24
C ASP A 452 -15.40 13.33 29.53
N SER A 453 -16.40 13.43 28.65
CA SER A 453 -17.59 14.25 28.87
C SER A 453 -18.61 13.49 29.72
N ARG A 454 -18.37 13.45 31.03
CA ARG A 454 -19.40 13.19 32.06
C ARG A 454 -19.17 14.11 33.25
N GLN A 455 -20.27 14.70 33.73
CA GLN A 455 -20.38 15.77 34.74
C GLN A 455 -20.05 17.13 34.12
N THR A 456 -21.02 18.01 33.84
CA THR A 456 -21.90 18.62 34.83
C THR A 456 -23.30 18.91 34.27
N ASN A 457 -24.32 18.28 34.86
CA ASN A 457 -25.67 18.84 34.91
C ASN A 457 -25.66 19.98 35.94
N GLY A 458 -26.13 21.17 35.57
CA GLY A 458 -26.33 22.26 36.52
C GLY A 458 -26.73 23.59 35.87
N ASN A 459 -28.03 23.86 35.88
CA ASN A 459 -28.71 25.16 35.84
C ASN A 459 -27.86 26.44 35.82
N ALA A 460 -28.17 27.36 34.91
CA ALA A 460 -28.74 28.70 35.17
C ALA A 460 -28.59 29.57 33.89
N VAL A 461 -29.69 29.91 33.21
CA VAL A 461 -30.48 31.16 33.32
C VAL A 461 -29.79 32.36 32.65
N TRP A 462 -30.58 32.99 31.77
CA TRP A 462 -30.27 34.11 30.88
C TRP A 462 -29.86 35.41 31.60
N ALA A 463 -28.97 36.16 30.95
CA ALA A 463 -29.08 37.61 30.73
C ALA A 463 -28.34 37.98 29.44
#